data_AF-A0A7X9JBT0-F1
#
_entry.id   AF-A0A7X9JBT0-F1
#
_cell.length_a   1.000
_cell.length_b   1.000
_cell.length_c   1.000
_cell.angle_alpha   90.00
_cell.angle_beta   90.00
_cell.angle_gamma   90.00
#
_symmetry.space_group_name_H-M   'P 1'
#
loop_
_entity.id
_entity.type
_entity.pdbx_description
1 polymer ?
#
loop_
_entity_poly.entity_id
_entity_poly.type
_entity_poly.pdbx_seq_one_letter_code
_entity_poly.pdbx_strand_id
1 'polypeptide(L)' 'MKKEMFPDVAFWLSVVAVVLSAAVSLFELELWLAGTQWMLIAIILGIWALFLKK' A
#
# COMPACT_ATOMS: atom_id res chain seq x y z
N MET A 1 20.88 8.40 5.11
CA MET A 1 19.72 7.49 5.28
C MET A 1 20.15 6.10 4.83
N LYS A 2 20.03 5.07 5.68
CA LYS A 2 20.47 3.69 5.37
C LYS A 2 19.62 3.13 4.23
N LYS A 3 20.24 2.47 3.23
CA LYS A 3 19.56 1.81 2.10
C LYS A 3 18.45 0.85 2.55
N GLU A 4 18.64 0.19 3.69
CA GLU A 4 17.69 -0.71 4.36
C GLU A 4 16.36 -0.05 4.76
N MET A 5 16.33 1.27 4.97
CA MET A 5 15.14 1.96 5.47
C MET A 5 14.06 2.13 4.39
N PHE A 6 14.43 2.18 3.12
CA PHE A 6 13.49 2.41 2.02
C PHE A 6 12.60 1.19 1.72
N PRO A 7 13.12 -0.06 1.65
CA PRO A 7 12.30 -1.26 1.51
C PRO A 7 11.29 -1.42 2.65
N ASP A 8 11.72 -1.22 3.90
CA ASP A 8 10.85 -1.39 5.07
C ASP A 8 9.73 -0.35 5.08
N VAL A 9 10.05 0.92 4.78
CA VAL A 9 9.04 1.98 4.67
C VAL A 9 8.05 1.68 3.54
N ALA A 10 8.53 1.26 2.37
CA ALA A 10 7.66 0.90 1.25
C ALA A 10 6.73 -0.28 1.60
N PHE A 11 7.25 -1.29 2.31
CA PHE A 11 6.45 -2.40 2.80
C PHE A 11 5.37 -1.93 3.78
N TRP A 12 5.70 -1.13 4.79
CA TRP A 12 4.71 -0.62 5.74
C TRP A 12 3.66 0.27 5.09
N LEU A 13 4.04 1.10 4.11
CA LEU A 13 3.09 1.88 3.33
C LEU A 13 2.16 0.99 2.50
N SER A 14 2.64 -0.14 1.97
CA SER A 14 1.79 -1.12 1.28
C SER A 14 0.72 -1.70 2.22
N VAL A 15 1.09 -2.03 3.45
CA VAL A 15 0.17 -2.57 4.47
C VAL A 15 -0.90 -1.53 4.83
N VAL A 16 -0.49 -0.27 5.05
CA VAL A 16 -1.43 0.83 5.32
C VAL A 16 -2.41 1.01 4.16
N ALA A 17 -1.95 0.95 2.91
CA ALA A 17 -2.81 1.05 1.75
C ALA A 17 -3.82 -0.11 1.65
N VAL A 18 -3.45 -1.34 2.03
CA VAL A 18 -4.42 -2.45 2.15
C VAL A 18 -5.49 -2.13 3.20
N VAL A 19 -5.09 -1.62 4.36
CA VAL A 19 -6.04 -1.26 5.44
C VAL A 19 -7.00 -0.17 4.97
N LEU A 20 -6.52 0.84 4.25
CA LEU A 20 -7.37 1.90 3.68
C LEU A 20 -8.33 1.35 2.62
N SER A 21 -7.86 0.45 1.76
CA SER A 21 -8.70 -0.25 0.78
C SER A 21 -9.82 -1.04 1.46
N ALA A 22 -9.48 -1.79 2.50
CA ALA A 22 -10.44 -2.56 3.29
C ALA A 22 -11.43 -1.66 4.01
N ALA A 23 -10.98 -0.56 4.63
CA ALA A 23 -11.86 0.39 5.30
C ALA A 23 -12.86 1.02 4.32
N VAL A 24 -12.39 1.53 3.17
CA VAL A 24 -13.28 2.13 2.15
C VAL A 24 -14.31 1.12 1.66
N SER A 25 -13.90 -0.14 1.45
CA SER A 25 -14.77 -1.21 0.96
C SER A 25 -15.78 -1.69 2.01
N LEU A 26 -15.36 -1.83 3.28
CA LEU A 26 -16.20 -2.36 4.36
C LEU A 26 -17.20 -1.33 4.90
N PHE A 27 -16.85 -0.04 4.88
CA PHE A 27 -17.74 1.04 5.30
C PHE A 27 -18.55 1.63 4.13
N GLU A 28 -18.49 1.00 2.95
CA GLU A 28 -19.23 1.41 1.73
C GLU A 28 -19.13 2.91 1.45
N LEU A 29 -17.94 3.50 1.70
CA LEU A 29 -17.75 4.92 1.50
C LEU A 29 -17.87 5.22 -0.01
N GLU A 30 -18.80 6.10 -0.39
CA GLU A 30 -19.00 6.55 -1.78
C GLU A 30 -17.86 7.46 -2.27
N LEU A 31 -16.64 6.94 -2.26
CA LEU A 31 -15.42 7.56 -2.75
C LEU A 31 -15.07 7.03 -4.14
N TRP A 32 -16.09 6.74 -4.94
CA TRP A 32 -16.02 6.25 -6.31
C TRP A 32 -15.17 4.97 -6.47
N LEU A 33 -13.87 5.13 -6.72
CA LEU A 33 -12.91 4.03 -6.95
C LEU A 33 -11.81 3.97 -5.89
N ALA A 34 -11.92 4.73 -4.80
CA ALA A 34 -10.86 4.86 -3.81
C ALA A 34 -10.42 3.51 -3.22
N GLY A 35 -11.35 2.58 -2.94
CA GLY A 35 -11.01 1.25 -2.43
C GLY A 35 -10.09 0.49 -3.38
N THR A 36 -10.42 0.47 -4.67
CA THR A 36 -9.59 -0.15 -5.72
C THR A 36 -8.27 0.59 -5.91
N GLN A 37 -8.27 1.92 -5.85
CA GLN A 37 -7.05 2.73 -5.97
C GLN A 37 -6.06 2.44 -4.83
N TRP A 38 -6.53 2.36 -3.59
CA TRP A 38 -5.72 1.98 -2.44
C TRP A 38 -5.14 0.56 -2.59
N MET A 39 -5.92 -0.38 -3.13
CA MET A 39 -5.43 -1.74 -3.41
C MET A 39 -4.31 -1.74 -4.46
N LEU A 40 -4.45 -0.97 -5.54
CA LEU A 40 -3.41 -0.88 -6.58
C LEU A 40 -2.11 -0.26 -6.02
N ILE A 41 -2.23 0.79 -5.19
CA ILE A 41 -1.08 1.40 -4.50
C ILE A 41 -0.40 0.37 -3.60
N ALA A 42 -1.16 -0.40 -2.83
CA ALA A 42 -0.63 -1.45 -1.97
C ALA A 42 0.20 -2.47 -2.76
N ILE A 43 -0.32 -2.96 -3.89
CA ILE A 43 0.36 -3.94 -4.73
C ILE A 43 1.68 -3.36 -5.27
N ILE A 44 1.66 -2.15 -5.82
CA ILE A 44 2.86 -1.50 -6.38
C ILE A 44 3.94 -1.32 -5.31
N LEU A 45 3.56 -0.81 -4.13
CA LEU A 45 4.50 -0.58 -3.03
C LEU A 45 5.06 -1.90 -2.49
N GLY A 46 4.23 -2.94 -2.38
CA GLY A 46 4.66 -4.27 -1.94
C GLY A 46 5.68 -4.89 -2.91
N ILE A 47 5.40 -4.83 -4.22
CA ILE A 47 6.34 -5.29 -5.26
C ILE A 47 7.63 -4.47 -5.21
N TRP A 48 7.52 -3.15 -5.10
CA TRP A 48 8.70 -2.28 -5.07
C TRP A 48 9.58 -2.51 -3.85
N ALA A 49 8.99 -2.75 -2.68
CA ALA A 49 9.73 -3.12 -1.47
C ALA A 49 10.53 -4.42 -1.67
N LEU A 50 9.96 -5.43 -2.35
CA LEU A 50 10.65 -6.68 -2.69
C LEU A 50 11.81 -6.44 -3.68
N PHE A 51 11.65 -5.54 -4.64
CA PHE A 51 12.71 -5.18 -5.58
C PHE A 51 13.84 -4.39 -4.92
N LEU A 52 13.53 -3.47 -4.00
CA LEU A 52 14.53 -2.65 -3.29
C LEU A 52 15.32 -3.44 -2.24
N LYS A 53 14.76 -4.55 -1.76
CA LYS A 53 15.43 -5.45 -0.80
C LYS A 53 16.50 -6.33 -1.47
N LYS A 54 16.50 -6.45 -2.80
CA LYS A 54 17.56 -7.11 -3.56
C LYS A 54 18.79 -6.21 -3.69
#